data_AF-A0A8R7QX09-F1
#
_entry.id   AF-A0A8R7QX09-F1
#
_cell.length_a   1.000
_cell.length_b   1.000
_cell.length_c   1.000
_cell.angle_alpha   90.00
_cell.angle_beta   90.00
_cell.angle_gamma   90.00
#
_symmetry.space_group_name_H-M   'P 1'
#
loop_
_entity.id
_entity.type
_entity.pdbx_description
1 polymer ?
#
loop_
_entity_poly.entity_id
_entity_poly.type
_entity_poly.pdbx_seq_one_letter_code
_entity_poly.pdbx_strand_id
1 'polypeptide(L)'
;MHALAAAATRMAVEHAAATEARMEGLGEAEGSPRARARLGRCTELYGAAADVLRDALDNIRARVYGRAVEQIAAALGAAERCEDAWKGEEEARGGVPVAGHDKEYGRLAVIALGLTSGIA
;
A
#
# COMPACT_ATOMS: atom_id res chain seq x y z
N MET A 1 18.05 14.52 4.47
CA MET A 1 17.03 14.05 3.51
C MET A 1 17.10 12.56 3.22
N HIS A 2 18.25 11.98 2.83
CA HIS A 2 18.39 10.52 2.62
C HIS A 2 17.80 9.65 3.75
N ALA A 3 18.20 9.88 5.01
CA ALA A 3 17.69 9.11 6.14
C ALA A 3 16.17 9.28 6.36
N LEU A 4 15.61 10.45 6.04
CA LEU A 4 14.18 10.71 6.12
C LEU A 4 13.41 9.97 5.01
N ALA A 5 13.92 9.99 3.77
CA ALA A 5 13.35 9.23 2.67
C ALA A 5 13.33 7.73 3.00
N ALA A 6 14.46 7.17 3.47
CA ALA A 6 14.53 5.77 3.89
C ALA A 6 13.59 5.44 5.05
N ALA A 7 13.39 6.36 6.00
CA ALA A 7 12.45 6.15 7.10
C ALA A 7 11.00 6.17 6.62
N ALA A 8 10.61 7.14 5.79
CA ALA A 8 9.27 7.23 5.23
C ALA A 8 8.93 6.02 4.35
N THR A 9 9.84 5.58 3.48
CA THR A 9 9.63 4.37 2.66
C THR A 9 9.46 3.13 3.53
N ARG A 10 10.26 2.98 4.60
CA ARG A 10 10.09 1.87 5.55
C ARG A 10 8.72 1.89 6.22
N MET A 11 8.25 3.06 6.69
CA MET A 11 6.92 3.18 7.28
C MET A 11 5.82 2.79 6.28
N ALA A 12 5.98 3.15 4.99
CA ALA A 12 5.07 2.73 3.94
C ALA A 12 5.09 1.20 3.70
N VAL A 13 6.27 0.55 3.71
CA VAL A 13 6.39 -0.92 3.66
C VAL A 13 5.65 -1.57 4.83
N GLU A 14 5.95 -1.13 6.05
CA GLU A 14 5.38 -1.70 7.27
C GLU A 14 3.85 -1.55 7.28
N HIS A 15 3.35 -0.38 6.85
CA HIS A 15 1.92 -0.18 6.77
C HIS A 15 1.27 -1.02 5.66
N ALA A 16 1.90 -1.16 4.49
CA ALA A 16 1.39 -2.02 3.42
C ALA A 16 1.23 -3.48 3.89
N ALA A 17 2.26 -4.02 4.55
CA ALA A 17 2.25 -5.36 5.11
C ALA A 17 1.22 -5.52 6.25
N ALA A 18 1.05 -4.50 7.10
CA ALA A 18 0.02 -4.53 8.14
C ALA A 18 -1.40 -4.52 7.55
N THR A 19 -1.61 -3.78 6.46
CA THR A 19 -2.89 -3.75 5.75
C THR A 19 -3.18 -5.07 5.05
N GLU A 20 -2.18 -5.68 4.41
CA GLU A 20 -2.24 -7.05 3.87
C GLU A 20 -2.71 -8.05 4.93
N ALA A 21 -2.02 -8.12 6.06
CA ALA A 21 -2.37 -9.03 7.16
C ALA A 21 -3.76 -8.76 7.74
N ARG A 22 -4.17 -7.48 7.80
CA ARG A 22 -5.52 -7.10 8.22
C ARG A 22 -6.59 -7.65 7.27
N MET A 23 -6.35 -7.60 5.97
CA MET A 23 -7.29 -8.10 4.96
C MET A 23 -7.36 -9.62 4.94
N GLU A 24 -6.23 -10.30 5.14
CA GLU A 24 -6.20 -11.76 5.31
C GLU A 24 -7.10 -12.18 6.48
N GLY A 25 -6.91 -11.58 7.66
CA GLY A 25 -7.76 -11.86 8.82
C GLY A 25 -9.25 -11.50 8.62
N LEU A 26 -9.55 -10.43 7.87
CA LEU A 26 -10.93 -10.13 7.47
C LEU A 26 -11.49 -11.20 6.52
N GLY A 27 -10.66 -11.70 5.59
CA GLY A 27 -11.05 -12.71 4.61
C GLY A 27 -11.39 -14.06 5.24
N GLU A 28 -10.65 -14.46 6.28
CA GLU A 28 -10.91 -15.67 7.06
C GLU A 28 -12.27 -15.60 7.80
N ALA A 29 -12.62 -14.44 8.34
CA ALA A 29 -13.88 -14.22 9.07
C ALA A 29 -15.07 -13.93 8.14
N GLU A 30 -14.83 -13.62 6.86
CA GLU A 30 -15.87 -13.18 5.93
C GLU A 30 -16.74 -14.36 5.46
N GLY A 31 -18.05 -14.27 5.71
CA GLY A 31 -19.03 -15.28 5.29
C GLY A 31 -19.41 -15.22 3.81
N SER A 32 -19.31 -14.05 3.17
CA SER A 32 -19.66 -13.86 1.76
C SER A 32 -18.50 -14.23 0.83
N PRO A 33 -18.66 -15.22 -0.07
CA PRO A 33 -17.60 -15.59 -1.02
C PRO A 33 -17.15 -14.43 -1.92
N ARG A 34 -18.10 -13.55 -2.31
CA ARG A 34 -17.80 -12.39 -3.16
C ARG A 34 -16.93 -11.37 -2.43
N ALA A 35 -17.24 -11.10 -1.17
CA ALA A 35 -16.44 -10.18 -0.37
C ALA A 35 -15.08 -10.76 -0.01
N ARG A 36 -15.01 -12.06 0.27
CA ARG A 36 -13.74 -12.76 0.47
C ARG A 36 -12.84 -12.65 -0.77
N ALA A 37 -13.40 -12.79 -1.97
CA ALA A 37 -12.65 -12.60 -3.21
C ALA A 37 -12.13 -11.16 -3.38
N ARG A 38 -12.91 -10.14 -2.99
CA ARG A 38 -12.46 -8.74 -3.00
C ARG A 38 -11.32 -8.50 -2.01
N LEU A 39 -11.43 -9.02 -0.79
CA LEU A 39 -10.36 -8.98 0.22
C LEU A 39 -9.10 -9.70 -0.28
N GLY A 40 -9.24 -10.86 -0.92
CA GLY A 40 -8.12 -11.58 -1.55
C GLY A 40 -7.41 -10.74 -2.60
N ARG A 41 -8.16 -10.10 -3.51
CA ARG A 41 -7.59 -9.19 -4.50
C ARG A 41 -6.84 -8.01 -3.86
N CYS A 42 -7.39 -7.41 -2.81
CA CYS A 42 -6.68 -6.35 -2.10
C CYS A 42 -5.42 -6.87 -1.38
N THR A 43 -5.47 -8.08 -0.81
CA THR A 43 -4.31 -8.74 -0.18
C THR A 43 -3.16 -8.87 -1.17
N GLU A 44 -3.43 -9.37 -2.38
CA GLU A 44 -2.43 -9.46 -3.45
C GLU A 44 -1.86 -8.09 -3.85
N LEU A 45 -2.70 -7.07 -3.95
CA LEU A 45 -2.27 -5.69 -4.28
C LEU A 45 -1.33 -5.12 -3.21
N TYR A 46 -1.64 -5.32 -1.94
CA TYR A 46 -0.84 -4.80 -0.83
C TYR A 46 0.44 -5.59 -0.59
N GLY A 47 0.43 -6.91 -0.77
CA GLY A 47 1.63 -7.73 -0.77
C GLY A 47 2.61 -7.30 -1.87
N ALA A 48 2.11 -7.16 -3.11
CA ALA A 48 2.91 -6.66 -4.23
C ALA A 48 3.44 -5.23 -3.99
N ALA A 49 2.64 -4.36 -3.40
CA ALA A 49 3.07 -3.01 -3.05
C ALA A 49 4.15 -3.00 -1.96
N ALA A 50 4.02 -3.85 -0.94
CA ALA A 50 5.01 -3.99 0.11
C ALA A 50 6.36 -4.46 -0.46
N ASP A 51 6.35 -5.44 -1.38
CA ASP A 51 7.56 -5.92 -2.06
C ASP A 51 8.23 -4.82 -2.90
N VAL A 52 7.46 -4.10 -3.72
CA VAL A 52 8.00 -2.99 -4.53
C VAL A 52 8.58 -1.89 -3.64
N LEU A 53 7.96 -1.59 -2.50
CA LEU A 53 8.47 -0.59 -1.56
C LEU A 53 9.74 -1.07 -0.82
N ARG A 54 9.90 -2.38 -0.58
CA ARG A 54 11.15 -2.96 -0.05
C ARG A 54 12.29 -2.77 -1.05
N ASP A 55 12.03 -3.05 -2.33
CA ASP A 55 13.02 -2.81 -3.39
C ASP A 55 13.38 -1.31 -3.48
N ALA A 56 12.38 -0.42 -3.35
CA ALA A 56 12.61 1.01 -3.33
C ALA A 56 13.49 1.44 -2.14
N LEU A 57 13.25 0.86 -0.95
CA LEU A 57 14.05 1.13 0.24
C LEU A 57 15.51 0.69 0.05
N ASP A 58 15.74 -0.47 -0.59
CA ASP A 58 17.08 -0.95 -0.89
C ASP A 58 17.78 -0.07 -1.94
N ASN A 59 17.05 0.40 -2.95
CA ASN A 59 17.56 1.40 -3.89
C ASN A 59 17.88 2.74 -3.21
N ILE A 60 17.06 3.21 -2.26
CA ILE A 60 17.39 4.40 -1.46
C ILE A 60 18.68 4.20 -0.69
N ARG A 61 18.85 3.06 0.01
CA ARG A 61 20.07 2.71 0.76
C ARG A 61 21.30 2.66 -0.14
N ALA A 62 21.15 2.12 -1.35
CA ALA A 62 22.18 2.08 -2.39
C ALA A 62 22.38 3.43 -3.12
N ARG A 63 21.60 4.47 -2.77
CA ARG A 63 21.61 5.80 -3.39
C ARG A 63 21.21 5.82 -4.88
N VAL A 64 20.42 4.83 -5.29
CA VAL A 64 19.83 4.72 -6.64
C VAL A 64 18.42 5.34 -6.60
N TYR A 65 18.35 6.65 -6.43
CA TYR A 65 17.10 7.33 -6.11
C TYR A 65 16.09 7.35 -7.26
N GLY A 66 16.52 7.52 -8.52
CA GLY A 66 15.61 7.53 -9.67
C GLY A 66 14.77 6.25 -9.76
N ARG A 67 15.39 5.08 -9.57
CA ARG A 67 14.68 3.80 -9.54
C ARG A 67 13.74 3.68 -8.33
N ALA A 68 14.18 4.18 -7.17
CA ALA A 68 13.32 4.21 -5.99
C ALA A 68 12.07 5.08 -6.19
N VAL A 69 12.19 6.23 -6.86
CA VAL A 69 11.05 7.10 -7.22
C VAL A 69 10.04 6.35 -8.09
N GLU A 70 10.51 5.68 -9.16
CA GLU A 70 9.64 4.89 -10.04
C GLU A 70 8.90 3.79 -9.27
N GLN A 71 9.60 3.08 -8.38
CA GLN A 71 9.02 2.01 -7.57
C GLN A 71 7.99 2.52 -6.55
N ILE A 72 8.29 3.61 -5.82
CA ILE A 72 7.33 4.20 -4.89
C ILE A 72 6.08 4.69 -5.64
N ALA A 73 6.26 5.31 -6.81
CA ALA A 73 5.15 5.77 -7.65
C ALA A 73 4.26 4.59 -8.11
N ALA A 74 4.86 3.46 -8.48
CA ALA A 74 4.10 2.26 -8.87
C ALA A 74 3.27 1.67 -7.72
N ALA A 75 3.79 1.74 -6.49
CA ALA A 75 3.14 1.22 -5.29
C ALA A 75 1.93 2.07 -4.85
N LEU A 76 1.88 3.37 -5.16
CA LEU A 76 0.80 4.29 -4.75
C LEU A 76 -0.60 3.80 -5.14
N GLY A 77 -0.73 3.24 -6.34
CA GLY A 77 -2.04 2.82 -6.86
C GLY A 77 -2.66 1.61 -6.16
N ALA A 78 -1.99 0.99 -5.18
CA ALA A 78 -2.54 -0.16 -4.47
C ALA A 78 -3.82 0.18 -3.69
N ALA A 79 -3.82 1.31 -2.97
CA ALA A 79 -4.99 1.79 -2.22
C ALA A 79 -6.19 2.04 -3.13
N GLU A 80 -6.01 2.86 -4.16
CA GLU A 80 -7.09 3.18 -5.12
C GLU A 80 -7.66 1.92 -5.78
N ARG A 81 -6.79 1.00 -6.22
CA ARG A 81 -7.24 -0.27 -6.84
C ARG A 81 -7.93 -1.21 -5.85
N CYS A 82 -7.62 -1.11 -4.55
CA CYS A 82 -8.33 -1.86 -3.52
C CYS A 82 -9.73 -1.27 -3.29
N GLU A 83 -9.83 0.04 -3.07
CA GLU A 83 -11.12 0.76 -2.97
C GLU A 83 -12.02 0.46 -4.18
N ASP A 84 -11.46 0.51 -5.39
CA ASP A 84 -12.18 0.19 -6.63
C ASP A 84 -12.75 -1.23 -6.67
N ALA A 85 -12.15 -2.18 -5.96
CA ALA A 85 -12.67 -3.56 -5.88
C ALA A 85 -14.03 -3.63 -5.16
N TRP A 86 -14.38 -2.60 -4.39
CA TRP A 86 -15.61 -2.48 -3.63
C TRP A 86 -16.65 -1.58 -4.27
N LYS A 87 -16.35 -0.99 -5.43
CA LYS A 87 -17.22 -0.05 -6.12
C LYS A 87 -18.62 -0.62 -6.39
N GLY A 88 -19.65 0.09 -5.93
CA GLY A 88 -21.06 -0.30 -6.05
C GLY A 88 -21.57 -1.21 -4.93
N GLU A 89 -20.76 -1.51 -3.92
CA GLU A 89 -21.10 -2.39 -2.79
C GLU A 89 -20.87 -1.72 -1.43
N GLU A 90 -20.40 -0.47 -1.42
CA GLU A 90 -20.01 0.25 -0.22
C GLU A 90 -21.21 0.51 0.68
N GLU A 91 -22.33 1.00 0.13
CA GLU A 91 -23.54 1.31 0.90
C GLU A 91 -24.13 0.06 1.57
N ALA A 92 -24.17 -1.06 0.84
CA ALA A 92 -24.69 -2.32 1.36
C ALA A 92 -23.86 -2.90 2.52
N ARG A 93 -22.59 -2.47 2.65
CA ARG A 93 -21.66 -2.92 3.68
C ARG A 93 -21.30 -1.87 4.72
N GLY A 94 -21.82 -0.66 4.60
CA GLY A 94 -21.46 0.46 5.47
C GLY A 94 -20.03 0.98 5.23
N GLY A 95 -19.48 0.76 4.03
CA GLY A 95 -18.17 1.24 3.59
C GLY A 95 -17.19 0.13 3.18
N VAL A 96 -16.01 0.56 2.72
CA VAL A 96 -14.89 -0.35 2.42
C VAL A 96 -14.21 -0.77 3.74
N PRO A 97 -14.02 -2.08 4.00
CA PRO A 97 -13.54 -2.58 5.30
C PRO A 97 -12.19 -2.03 5.76
N VAL A 98 -11.36 -1.56 4.82
CA VAL A 98 -9.99 -1.08 5.07
C VAL A 98 -9.77 0.37 4.64
N ALA A 99 -10.82 1.17 4.41
CA ALA A 99 -10.68 2.54 3.90
C ALA A 99 -9.74 3.44 4.75
N GLY A 100 -9.74 3.25 6.07
CA GLY A 100 -8.82 3.95 6.96
C GLY A 100 -7.35 3.58 6.73
N HIS A 101 -7.08 2.30 6.47
CA HIS A 101 -5.75 1.80 6.13
C HIS A 101 -5.31 2.28 4.75
N ASP A 102 -6.22 2.29 3.77
CA ASP A 102 -5.93 2.71 2.40
C ASP A 102 -5.50 4.18 2.36
N LYS A 103 -6.23 5.03 3.09
CA LYS A 103 -5.90 6.45 3.27
C LYS A 103 -4.54 6.67 3.92
N GLU A 104 -4.22 5.94 4.99
CA GLU A 104 -2.98 6.14 5.74
C GLU A 104 -1.76 5.59 4.99
N TYR A 105 -1.89 4.42 4.36
CA TYR A 105 -0.90 3.91 3.42
C TYR A 105 -0.62 4.91 2.30
N GLY A 106 -1.67 5.44 1.66
CA GLY A 106 -1.53 6.43 0.59
C GLY A 106 -0.76 7.67 1.03
N ARG A 107 -1.02 8.18 2.24
CA ARG A 107 -0.28 9.31 2.81
C ARG A 107 1.21 8.99 3.01
N LEU A 108 1.52 7.83 3.60
CA LEU A 108 2.91 7.42 3.82
C LEU A 108 3.67 7.26 2.50
N ALA A 109 3.05 6.62 1.50
CA ALA A 109 3.64 6.43 0.19
C ALA A 109 3.88 7.77 -0.54
N VAL A 110 2.95 8.74 -0.43
CA VAL A 110 3.14 10.10 -0.99
C VAL A 110 4.29 10.84 -0.31
N ILE A 111 4.40 10.75 1.02
CA ILE A 111 5.51 11.35 1.77
C ILE A 111 6.85 10.72 1.35
N ALA A 112 6.90 9.39 1.27
CA ALA A 112 8.09 8.67 0.81
C ALA A 112 8.50 9.09 -0.61
N LEU A 113 7.52 9.25 -1.51
CA LEU A 113 7.75 9.71 -2.87
C LEU A 113 8.33 11.13 -2.87
N GLY A 114 7.68 12.08 -2.18
CA GLY A 114 8.13 13.47 -2.15
C GLY A 114 9.54 13.64 -1.58
N LEU A 115 9.86 12.93 -0.49
CA LEU A 115 11.19 12.96 0.11
C LEU A 115 12.27 12.34 -0.79
N THR A 116 11.94 11.26 -1.50
CA THR A 116 12.86 10.57 -2.40
C THR A 116 13.08 11.37 -3.69
N SER A 117 12.02 11.91 -4.29
CA SER A 117 12.11 12.78 -5.47
C SER A 117 12.88 14.07 -5.19
N GLY A 118 12.80 14.61 -3.97
CA GLY A 118 13.56 15.80 -3.58
C GLY A 118 15.07 15.58 -3.43
N ILE A 119 15.55 14.33 -3.50
CA ILE A 119 16.97 13.98 -3.43
C ILE A 119 17.45 13.12 -4.62
N ALA A 120 16.56 12.80 -5.54
CA ALA A 120 16.87 12.08 -6.77
C ALA A 120 17.52 13.01 -7.79
#